data_AF-A0A853GPK7-F1
#
_entry.id   AF-A0A853GPK7-F1
#
_cell.length_a   1.000
_cell.length_b   1.000
_cell.length_c   1.000
_cell.angle_alpha   90.00
_cell.angle_beta   90.00
_cell.angle_gamma   90.00
#
_symmetry.space_group_name_H-M   'P 1'
#
loop_
_entity.id
_entity.type
_entity.pdbx_description
1 polymer ?
#
loop_
_entity_poly.entity_id
_entity_poly.type
_entity_poly.pdbx_seq_one_letter_code
_entity_poly.pdbx_strand_id
1 'polypeptide(L)'
;MPDSTLLAFDYGTKKIGVAIGNTLTRQARPLDILFPVTREQRFAAIASLLNEWQPDKVVVGLPLATDGSEQYASLRCRRFANQLHGRFGVETVLVDERGSSMEAQQMLGNNTDDDAVAAAVILQRYLDGLAQSS
;
A
#
# COMPACT_ATOMS: atom_id res chain seq x y z
N MET A 1 6.08 -15.10 14.00
CA MET A 1 5.69 -15.23 12.58
C MET A 1 6.97 -15.47 11.78
N PRO A 2 6.95 -16.29 10.72
CA PRO A 2 8.11 -16.37 9.82
C PRO A 2 8.37 -14.99 9.19
N ASP A 3 9.62 -14.77 8.76
CA ASP A 3 10.01 -13.54 8.04
C ASP A 3 9.19 -13.46 6.75
N SER A 4 8.48 -12.36 6.55
CA SER A 4 7.60 -12.16 5.40
C SER A 4 7.95 -10.85 4.70
N THR A 5 8.02 -10.91 3.37
CA THR A 5 8.17 -9.75 2.50
C THR A 5 6.81 -9.22 2.13
N LEU A 6 6.61 -7.92 2.25
CA LEU A 6 5.36 -7.25 1.93
C LEU A 6 5.59 -6.16 0.89
N LEU A 7 4.66 -6.06 -0.05
CA LEU A 7 4.50 -4.87 -0.87
C LEU A 7 3.30 -4.07 -0.38
N ALA A 8 3.35 -2.76 -0.51
CA ALA A 8 2.19 -1.90 -0.31
C ALA A 8 1.89 -1.07 -1.55
N PHE A 9 0.61 -0.83 -1.78
CA PHE A 9 0.11 0.04 -2.84
C PHE A 9 -0.78 1.14 -2.27
N ASP A 10 -0.42 2.39 -2.57
CA ASP A 10 -1.32 3.54 -2.44
C ASP A 10 -2.05 3.75 -3.77
N TYR A 11 -3.34 3.42 -3.80
CA TYR A 11 -4.13 3.36 -5.02
C TYR A 11 -4.74 4.72 -5.39
N GLY A 12 -3.95 5.55 -6.08
CA GLY A 12 -4.41 6.79 -6.68
C GLY A 12 -5.16 6.62 -8.01
N THR A 13 -5.90 7.66 -8.41
CA THR A 13 -6.58 7.68 -9.72
C THR A 13 -5.63 7.81 -10.90
N LYS A 14 -4.47 8.48 -10.71
CA LYS A 14 -3.49 8.79 -11.76
C LYS A 14 -2.20 7.98 -11.67
N LYS A 15 -1.75 7.72 -10.45
CA LYS A 15 -0.53 7.00 -10.12
C LYS A 15 -0.79 6.03 -8.98
N ILE A 16 0.11 5.07 -8.80
CA ILE A 16 0.09 4.14 -7.66
C ILE A 16 1.45 4.20 -7.00
N GLY A 17 1.49 4.63 -5.74
CA GLY A 17 2.68 4.53 -4.94
C GLY A 17 2.96 3.08 -4.57
N VAL A 18 4.22 2.66 -4.62
CA VAL A 18 4.65 1.31 -4.24
C VAL A 18 5.69 1.41 -3.14
N ALA A 19 5.55 0.57 -2.12
CA ALA A 19 6.55 0.40 -1.08
C ALA A 19 6.82 -1.07 -0.81
N ILE A 20 7.98 -1.34 -0.20
CA ILE A 20 8.40 -2.66 0.24
C ILE A 20 8.82 -2.63 1.70
N GLY A 21 8.54 -3.71 2.41
CA GLY A 21 8.92 -3.89 3.80
C GLY A 21 8.97 -5.36 4.17
N ASN A 22 9.43 -5.64 5.37
CA ASN A 22 9.48 -7.01 5.88
C ASN A 22 9.20 -7.06 7.38
N THR A 23 8.73 -8.21 7.86
CA THR A 23 8.37 -8.42 9.27
C THR A 23 9.57 -8.58 10.20
N LEU A 24 10.76 -8.88 9.66
CA LEU A 24 12.00 -9.08 10.42
C LEU A 24 12.54 -7.74 10.95
N THR A 25 12.79 -6.78 10.05
CA THR A 25 13.29 -5.45 10.41
C THR A 25 12.17 -4.50 10.81
N ARG A 26 10.92 -4.82 10.45
CA ARG A 26 9.72 -3.97 10.66
C ARG A 26 9.88 -2.57 10.09
N GLN A 27 10.55 -2.48 8.95
CA GLN A 27 10.75 -1.22 8.25
C GLN A 27 10.12 -1.31 6.87
N ALA A 28 9.39 -0.26 6.51
CA ALA A 28 8.93 -0.01 5.17
C ALA A 28 9.80 1.06 4.50
N ARG A 29 9.97 0.95 3.19
CA ARG A 29 10.61 1.98 2.38
C ARG A 29 9.89 2.17 1.04
N PRO A 30 9.90 3.38 0.48
CA PRO A 30 9.43 3.61 -0.89
C PRO A 30 10.17 2.70 -1.86
N LEU A 31 9.45 2.17 -2.84
CA LEU A 31 10.00 1.30 -3.88
C LEU A 31 9.92 1.97 -5.26
N ASP A 32 8.72 2.36 -5.70
CA ASP A 32 8.49 2.89 -7.03
C ASP A 32 7.16 3.65 -7.12
N ILE A 33 6.91 4.37 -8.21
CA ILE A 33 5.61 4.96 -8.55
C ILE A 33 5.19 4.48 -9.94
N LEU A 34 4.04 3.81 -9.99
CA LEU A 34 3.47 3.38 -11.27
C LEU A 34 2.59 4.49 -11.86
N PHE A 35 2.81 4.80 -13.14
CA PHE A 35 1.99 5.74 -13.93
C PHE A 35 1.21 5.03 -15.05
N PRO A 36 0.28 4.11 -14.74
CA PRO A 36 -0.39 3.33 -15.76
C PRO A 36 -1.43 4.16 -16.51
N VAL A 37 -1.38 4.14 -17.84
CA VAL A 37 -2.35 4.83 -18.71
C VAL A 37 -3.64 4.01 -18.83
N THR A 38 -3.52 2.67 -18.83
CA THR A 38 -4.67 1.76 -18.91
C THR A 38 -4.73 0.77 -17.75
N ARG A 39 -5.87 0.07 -17.62
CA ARG A 39 -6.05 -0.98 -16.63
C ARG A 39 -5.11 -2.17 -16.90
N GLU A 40 -4.91 -2.53 -18.16
CA GLU A 40 -4.03 -3.64 -18.54
C GLU A 40 -2.58 -3.32 -18.19
N GLN A 41 -2.10 -2.12 -18.52
CA GLN A 41 -0.75 -1.67 -18.17
C GLN A 41 -0.52 -1.65 -16.66
N ARG A 42 -1.53 -1.23 -15.88
CA ARG A 42 -1.49 -1.26 -14.42
C ARG A 42 -1.24 -2.67 -13.90
N PHE A 43 -2.05 -3.64 -14.33
CA PHE A 43 -1.90 -5.02 -13.85
C PHE A 43 -0.65 -5.70 -14.40
N ALA A 44 -0.16 -5.31 -15.58
CA ALA A 44 1.12 -5.80 -16.09
C ALA A 44 2.30 -5.30 -15.23
N ALA A 45 2.34 -4.01 -14.91
CA ALA A 45 3.39 -3.45 -14.05
C ALA A 45 3.37 -4.06 -12.64
N ILE A 46 2.18 -4.23 -12.06
CA ILE A 46 2.03 -4.91 -10.77
C ILE A 46 2.47 -6.38 -10.85
N ALA A 47 2.13 -7.09 -11.92
CA ALA A 47 2.57 -8.48 -12.11
C ALA A 47 4.10 -8.59 -12.13
N SER A 48 4.79 -7.65 -12.79
CA SER A 48 6.26 -7.60 -12.78
C SER A 48 6.81 -7.43 -11.36
N LEU A 49 6.25 -6.50 -10.57
CA LEU A 49 6.67 -6.30 -9.18
C LEU A 49 6.40 -7.52 -8.29
N LEU A 50 5.24 -8.17 -8.45
CA LEU A 50 4.92 -9.39 -7.70
C LEU A 50 5.86 -10.54 -8.06
N ASN A 51 6.23 -10.68 -9.33
CA ASN A 51 7.14 -11.73 -9.79
C ASN A 51 8.59 -11.46 -9.35
N GLU A 52 9.01 -10.20 -9.33
CA GLU A 52 10.35 -9.79 -8.90
C GLU A 52 10.53 -9.96 -7.39
N TRP A 53 9.59 -9.43 -6.59
CA TRP A 53 9.74 -9.35 -5.14
C TRP A 53 9.14 -10.52 -4.38
N GLN A 54 8.28 -11.33 -5.04
CA GLN A 54 7.60 -12.49 -4.45
C GLN A 54 7.06 -12.24 -3.03
N PRO A 55 6.24 -11.18 -2.83
CA PRO A 55 5.75 -10.86 -1.50
C PRO A 55 4.77 -11.92 -0.99
N ASP A 56 4.83 -12.21 0.30
CA ASP A 56 3.87 -13.08 0.98
C ASP A 56 2.49 -12.42 1.03
N LYS A 57 2.46 -11.09 1.21
CA LYS A 57 1.22 -10.30 1.28
C LYS A 57 1.37 -8.95 0.61
N VAL A 58 0.24 -8.44 0.15
CA VAL A 58 0.11 -7.08 -0.37
C VAL A 58 -0.78 -6.26 0.56
N VAL A 59 -0.28 -5.11 0.97
CA VAL A 59 -1.03 -4.12 1.72
C VAL A 59 -1.60 -3.08 0.76
N VAL A 60 -2.87 -2.72 0.91
CA VAL A 60 -3.51 -1.68 0.12
C VAL A 60 -4.07 -0.63 1.06
N GLY A 61 -3.75 0.62 0.77
CA GLY A 61 -4.31 1.76 1.47
C GLY A 61 -5.83 1.86 1.34
N LEU A 62 -6.52 2.15 2.43
CA LEU A 62 -7.96 2.34 2.48
C LEU A 62 -8.27 3.74 3.03
N PRO A 63 -8.52 4.73 2.14
CA PRO A 63 -8.93 6.05 2.58
C PRO A 63 -10.32 5.97 3.19
N LEU A 64 -10.47 6.32 4.47
CA LEU A 64 -11.75 6.41 5.16
C LEU A 64 -12.00 7.86 5.58
N ALA A 65 -13.28 8.22 5.71
CA ALA A 65 -13.65 9.52 6.27
C ALA A 65 -13.24 9.61 7.75
N THR A 66 -13.21 10.82 8.32
CA THR A 66 -12.82 11.03 9.73
C THR A 66 -13.68 10.23 10.72
N ASP A 67 -14.95 10.03 10.41
CA ASP A 67 -15.89 9.22 11.20
C ASP A 67 -15.77 7.70 10.96
N GLY A 68 -14.84 7.27 10.09
CA GLY A 68 -14.62 5.88 9.71
C GLY A 68 -15.54 5.38 8.58
N SER A 69 -16.41 6.22 8.03
CA SER A 69 -17.28 5.82 6.93
C SER A 69 -16.53 5.63 5.61
N GLU A 70 -16.99 4.67 4.79
CA GLU A 70 -16.46 4.46 3.45
C GLU A 70 -16.94 5.53 2.47
N GLN A 71 -16.04 5.92 1.58
CA GLN A 71 -16.29 6.83 0.48
C GLN A 71 -16.09 6.13 -0.86
N TYR A 72 -16.38 6.84 -1.95
CA TYR A 72 -16.18 6.32 -3.30
C TYR A 72 -14.71 5.87 -3.55
N ALA A 73 -13.73 6.56 -2.97
CA ALA A 73 -12.32 6.16 -3.04
C ALA A 73 -12.06 4.83 -2.30
N SER A 74 -12.64 4.64 -1.12
CA SER A 74 -12.52 3.40 -0.32
C SER A 74 -13.03 2.19 -1.10
N LEU A 75 -14.20 2.33 -1.74
CA LEU A 75 -14.79 1.29 -2.58
C LEU A 75 -13.88 0.91 -3.76
N ARG A 76 -13.19 1.88 -4.35
CA ARG A 76 -12.23 1.64 -5.43
C ARG A 76 -10.99 0.89 -4.94
N CYS A 77 -10.46 1.25 -3.78
CA CYS A 77 -9.30 0.58 -3.18
C CYS A 77 -9.63 -0.87 -2.79
N ARG A 78 -10.82 -1.09 -2.19
CA ARG A 78 -11.33 -2.43 -1.88
C ARG A 78 -11.50 -3.28 -3.14
N ARG A 79 -12.07 -2.70 -4.21
CA ARG A 79 -12.17 -3.38 -5.51
C ARG A 79 -10.79 -3.71 -6.08
N PHE A 80 -9.83 -2.81 -5.96
CA PHE A 80 -8.46 -3.02 -6.43
C PHE A 80 -7.78 -4.17 -5.67
N ALA A 81 -7.87 -4.20 -4.33
CA ALA A 81 -7.38 -5.31 -3.51
C ALA A 81 -8.00 -6.66 -3.93
N ASN A 82 -9.33 -6.70 -4.10
CA ASN A 82 -10.01 -7.91 -4.57
C ASN A 82 -9.54 -8.35 -5.97
N GLN A 83 -9.22 -7.40 -6.85
CA GLN A 83 -8.68 -7.71 -8.19
C GLN A 83 -7.26 -8.25 -8.12
N LEU A 84 -6.41 -7.75 -7.21
CA LEU A 84 -5.07 -8.28 -6.99
C LEU A 84 -5.15 -9.73 -6.52
N HIS A 85 -5.97 -9.98 -5.50
CA HIS A 85 -6.20 -11.33 -4.99
C HIS A 85 -6.74 -12.26 -6.09
N GLY A 86 -7.81 -11.88 -6.77
CA GLY A 86 -8.43 -12.72 -7.79
C GLY A 86 -7.57 -12.97 -9.03
N ARG A 87 -6.67 -12.04 -9.38
CA ARG A 87 -5.81 -12.16 -10.58
C ARG A 87 -4.49 -12.86 -10.31
N PHE A 88 -3.90 -12.65 -9.14
CA PHE A 88 -2.53 -13.11 -8.83
C PHE A 88 -2.48 -14.12 -7.69
N GLY A 89 -3.58 -14.37 -6.99
CA GLY A 89 -3.64 -15.29 -5.85
C GLY A 89 -2.92 -14.78 -4.60
N VAL A 90 -2.38 -13.55 -4.63
CA VAL A 90 -1.67 -12.96 -3.49
C VAL A 90 -2.65 -12.59 -2.38
N GLU A 91 -2.27 -12.80 -1.13
CA GLU A 91 -3.07 -12.34 0.02
C GLU A 91 -3.04 -10.81 0.08
N THR A 92 -4.21 -10.19 0.23
CA THR A 92 -4.34 -8.74 0.30
C THR A 92 -4.92 -8.28 1.63
N VAL A 93 -4.31 -7.27 2.23
CA VAL A 93 -4.75 -6.65 3.48
C VAL A 93 -5.07 -5.19 3.21
N LEU A 94 -6.18 -4.69 3.76
CA LEU A 94 -6.54 -3.27 3.69
C LEU A 94 -6.15 -2.57 4.98
N VAL A 95 -5.51 -1.40 4.86
CA VAL A 95 -5.03 -0.62 5.99
C VAL A 95 -5.68 0.75 5.99
N ASP A 96 -6.25 1.11 7.13
CA ASP A 96 -6.89 2.40 7.35
C ASP A 96 -5.88 3.55 7.32
N GLU A 97 -6.11 4.50 6.43
CA GLU A 97 -5.27 5.68 6.22
C GLU A 97 -5.63 6.88 7.11
N ARG A 98 -6.64 6.78 7.99
CA ARG A 98 -7.00 7.91 8.87
C ARG A 98 -5.79 8.39 9.67
N GLY A 99 -5.54 9.70 9.66
CA GLY A 99 -4.39 10.31 10.35
C GLY A 99 -3.03 10.18 9.66
N SER A 100 -2.93 9.46 8.53
CA SER A 100 -1.66 9.33 7.79
C SER A 100 -1.16 10.65 7.23
N SER A 101 -2.06 11.58 6.86
CA SER A 101 -1.68 12.90 6.35
C SER A 101 -0.88 13.71 7.37
N MET A 102 -1.25 13.66 8.65
CA MET A 102 -0.54 14.39 9.72
C MET A 102 0.80 13.74 10.05
N GLU A 103 0.87 12.41 10.10
CA GLU A 103 2.11 11.66 10.34
C GLU A 103 3.09 11.80 9.16
N ALA A 104 2.59 11.71 7.93
CA ALA A 104 3.37 11.93 6.72
C ALA A 104 3.92 13.36 6.67
N GLN A 105 3.14 14.38 7.03
CA GLN A 105 3.62 15.77 7.09
C GLN A 105 4.66 16.04 8.18
N GLN A 106 4.69 15.26 9.27
CA GLN A 106 5.76 15.36 10.26
C GLN A 106 7.06 14.68 9.80
N MET A 107 6.97 13.60 9.02
CA MET A 107 8.15 12.91 8.48
C MET A 107 8.70 13.57 7.21
N LEU A 108 7.82 14.14 6.38
CA LEU A 108 8.16 14.81 5.12
C LEU A 108 8.15 16.32 5.35
N GLY A 109 9.26 16.86 5.85
CA GLY A 109 9.47 18.30 5.87
C GLY A 109 9.30 18.89 4.47
N ASN A 110 8.26 19.70 4.28
CA ASN A 110 7.93 20.52 3.10
C ASN A 110 8.10 19.87 1.72
N ASN A 111 6.97 19.68 1.04
CA ASN A 111 6.84 19.43 -0.40
C ASN A 111 7.57 18.18 -0.92
N THR A 112 6.88 17.05 -1.00
CA THR A 112 6.79 16.28 -2.27
C THR A 112 5.58 15.36 -2.19
N ASP A 113 4.69 15.48 -3.18
CA ASP A 113 3.66 14.49 -3.55
C ASP A 113 4.34 13.19 -4.04
N ASP A 114 5.05 12.51 -3.17
CA ASP A 114 5.70 11.24 -3.48
C ASP A 114 4.82 10.10 -2.95
N ASP A 115 3.87 9.64 -3.77
CA ASP A 115 2.95 8.56 -3.43
C ASP A 115 3.70 7.28 -3.02
N ALA A 116 4.95 7.07 -3.45
CA ALA A 116 5.76 5.96 -2.96
C ALA A 116 6.06 6.10 -1.46
N VAL A 117 6.19 7.33 -0.94
CA VAL A 117 6.28 7.59 0.49
C VAL A 117 4.95 7.35 1.20
N ALA A 118 3.83 7.76 0.59
CA ALA A 118 2.51 7.44 1.15
C ALA A 118 2.31 5.92 1.29
N ALA A 119 2.67 5.15 0.25
CA ALA A 119 2.68 3.69 0.30
C ALA A 119 3.59 3.14 1.41
N ALA A 120 4.75 3.77 1.65
CA ALA A 120 5.66 3.37 2.73
C ALA A 120 5.07 3.65 4.12
N VAL A 121 4.39 4.79 4.31
CA VAL A 121 3.69 5.12 5.56
C VAL A 121 2.57 4.12 5.85
N ILE A 122 1.77 3.77 4.82
CA ILE A 122 0.71 2.75 4.92
C ILE A 122 1.31 1.41 5.38
N LEU A 123 2.43 0.99 4.77
CA LEU A 123 3.09 -0.26 5.12
C LEU A 123 3.72 -0.23 6.50
N GLN A 124 4.34 0.89 6.88
CA GLN A 124 4.94 1.05 8.20
C GLN A 124 3.88 0.92 9.29
N ARG A 125 2.72 1.58 9.10
CA ARG A 125 1.59 1.47 10.02
C ARG A 125 1.10 0.04 10.20
N TYR A 126 1.04 -0.74 9.11
CA TYR A 126 0.71 -2.15 9.18
C TYR A 126 1.72 -2.93 10.03
N LEU A 127 3.01 -2.74 9.76
CA LEU A 127 4.10 -3.40 10.49
C LEU A 127 4.11 -3.04 11.98
N ASP A 128 3.85 -1.78 12.32
CA ASP A 128 3.78 -1.30 13.71
C ASP A 128 2.58 -1.91 14.46
N GLY A 129 1.44 -2.07 13.78
CA GLY A 129 0.26 -2.73 14.35
C GLY A 129 0.46 -4.21 14.68
N LEU A 130 1.30 -4.91 13.91
CA LEU A 130 1.67 -6.31 14.20
C LEU A 130 2.44 -6.43 15.53
N ALA A 131 3.23 -5.41 15.89
CA ALA A 131 4.03 -5.41 17.11
C ALA A 131 3.20 -5.31 18.40
N GLN A 132 2.04 -4.66 18.33
CA GLN A 132 1.15 -4.45 19.48
C GLN A 132 0.20 -5.64 19.73
N SER A 133 0.17 -6.59 18.80
CA SER A 133 -0.70 -7.77 18.85
C SER A 133 0.05 -9.04 19.32
N SER A 134 1.29 -8.89 19.82
CA SER A 134 2.16 -9.96 20.33
C SER A 134 2.31 -9.90 21.84
#